data_AF-A0A8H7SQA7-F1
#
_entry.id   AF-A0A8H7SQA7-F1
#
_cell.length_a   1.000
_cell.length_b   1.000
_cell.length_c   1.000
_cell.angle_alpha   90.00
_cell.angle_beta   90.00
_cell.angle_gamma   90.00
#
_symmetry.space_group_name_H-M   'P 1'
#
loop_
_entity.id
_entity.type
_entity.pdbx_description
1 polymer ?
#
loop_
_entity_poly.entity_id
_entity_poly.type
_entity_poly.pdbx_seq_one_letter_code
_entity_poly.pdbx_strand_id
1 'polypeptide(L)'
;MTATKDCISEAGKTAAIAGGMGLFVSTMQNTIQKHKEGARGVITRTGGTIAFFAAMGGIFTLGECAAKDIRGEDDAINAAIGGCAAGMLAGIKSHSFAKMGAGCAAVGTTMYAYEATGQLKGSFTDKTREEKKQHEKEFFKQKQTTE
;
A
#
# COMPACT_ATOMS: atom_id res chain seq x y z
N MET A 1 -6.23 23.38 1.38
CA MET A 1 -5.38 22.96 2.52
C MET A 1 -6.02 21.90 3.44
N THR A 2 -7.09 21.21 3.03
CA THR A 2 -7.64 20.05 3.76
C THR A 2 -6.93 18.72 3.45
N ALA A 3 -6.20 18.64 2.33
CA ALA A 3 -5.51 17.44 1.85
C ALA A 3 -4.57 16.78 2.87
N THR A 4 -3.86 17.55 3.71
CA THR A 4 -2.88 17.00 4.64
C THR A 4 -3.50 16.15 5.76
N LYS A 5 -4.70 16.51 6.23
CA LYS A 5 -5.39 15.72 7.28
C LYS A 5 -5.87 14.39 6.73
N ASP A 6 -6.39 14.40 5.50
CA ASP A 6 -6.84 13.20 4.81
C ASP A 6 -5.65 12.28 4.51
N CYS A 7 -4.54 12.85 4.03
CA CYS A 7 -3.30 12.11 3.78
C CYS A 7 -2.70 11.46 5.03
N ILE A 8 -2.72 12.12 6.20
CA ILE A 8 -2.23 11.50 7.44
C ILE A 8 -3.15 10.37 7.90
N SER A 9 -4.46 10.55 7.78
CA SER A 9 -5.45 9.51 8.10
C SER A 9 -5.28 8.29 7.21
N GLU A 10 -5.10 8.52 5.91
CA GLU A 10 -4.89 7.48 4.91
C GLU A 10 -3.55 6.77 5.09
N ALA A 11 -2.47 7.53 5.31
CA ALA A 11 -1.17 6.96 5.63
C ALA A 11 -1.22 6.11 6.92
N GLY A 12 -2.00 6.54 7.92
CA GLY A 12 -2.23 5.77 9.13
C GLY A 12 -2.92 4.43 8.86
N LYS A 13 -3.95 4.41 8.00
CA LYS A 13 -4.64 3.18 7.59
C LYS A 13 -3.71 2.25 6.82
N THR A 14 -3.00 2.77 5.82
CA THR A 14 -2.07 1.99 5.00
C THR A 14 -0.91 1.44 5.84
N ALA A 15 -0.36 2.25 6.75
CA ALA A 15 0.66 1.83 7.70
C ALA A 15 0.15 0.74 8.65
N ALA A 16 -1.11 0.82 9.10
CA ALA A 16 -1.71 -0.22 9.94
C ALA A 16 -1.88 -1.54 9.17
N ILE A 17 -2.36 -1.50 7.92
CA ILE A 17 -2.50 -2.68 7.06
C ILE A 17 -1.13 -3.31 6.79
N ALA A 18 -0.15 -2.51 6.39
CA ALA A 18 1.21 -2.96 6.16
C ALA A 18 1.87 -3.47 7.45
N GLY A 19 1.64 -2.82 8.58
CA GLY A 19 2.06 -3.27 9.90
C GLY A 19 1.46 -4.62 10.28
N GLY A 20 0.19 -4.86 9.95
CA GLY A 20 -0.47 -6.17 10.10
C GLY A 20 0.20 -7.26 9.27
N MET A 21 0.55 -6.97 8.01
CA MET A 21 1.38 -7.88 7.20
C MET A 21 2.76 -8.10 7.84
N GLY A 22 3.40 -7.04 8.33
CA GLY A 22 4.67 -7.12 9.05
C GLY A 22 4.59 -7.96 10.31
N LEU A 23 3.46 -7.95 11.02
CA LEU A 23 3.20 -8.81 12.17
C LEU A 23 3.10 -10.28 11.75
N PHE A 24 2.44 -10.58 10.63
CA PHE A 24 2.40 -11.93 10.08
C PHE A 24 3.80 -12.43 9.67
N VAL A 25 4.61 -11.59 9.01
CA VAL A 25 5.99 -11.95 8.68
C VAL A 25 6.84 -12.07 9.96
N SER A 26 6.56 -11.27 10.99
CA SER A 26 7.21 -11.34 12.30
C SER A 26 6.93 -12.66 13.01
N THR A 27 5.68 -13.14 13.01
CA THR A 27 5.32 -14.43 13.60
C THR A 27 5.99 -15.58 12.86
N MET A 28 6.00 -15.57 11.51
CA MET A 28 6.71 -16.58 10.73
C MET A 28 8.21 -16.61 11.06
N GLN A 29 8.86 -15.45 11.10
CA GLN A 29 10.27 -15.36 11.47
C GLN A 29 10.53 -15.86 12.90
N ASN A 30 9.62 -15.56 13.83
CA ASN A 30 9.68 -16.06 15.21
C ASN A 30 9.48 -17.58 15.28
N THR A 31 8.75 -18.22 14.38
CA THR A 31 8.62 -19.69 14.38
C THR A 31 9.84 -20.42 13.82
N ILE A 32 10.54 -19.80 12.86
CA ILE A 32 11.69 -20.43 12.16
C ILE A 32 12.99 -20.26 12.96
N GLN A 33 13.11 -19.20 13.75
CA GLN A 33 14.31 -18.95 14.55
C GLN A 33 14.38 -19.86 15.78
N LYS A 34 15.56 -20.45 16.03
CA LYS A 34 15.80 -21.21 17.26
C LYS A 34 15.93 -20.26 18.45
N HIS A 35 14.87 -20.12 19.25
CA HIS A 35 14.89 -19.33 20.48
C HIS A 35 13.90 -19.87 21.53
N LYS A 36 14.19 -19.59 22.81
CA LYS A 36 13.35 -19.99 23.95
C LYS A 36 12.28 -18.95 24.33
N GLU A 37 12.34 -17.77 23.72
CA GLU A 37 11.33 -16.72 23.88
C GLU A 37 10.11 -17.14 23.06
N GLY A 38 9.00 -17.49 23.71
CA GLY A 38 7.76 -17.92 23.04
C GLY A 38 7.07 -16.77 22.27
N ALA A 39 5.80 -16.50 22.57
CA ALA A 39 5.04 -15.45 21.87
C ALA A 39 5.62 -14.03 22.03
N ARG A 40 6.39 -13.75 23.10
CA ARG A 40 7.01 -12.44 23.35
C ARG A 40 8.05 -12.07 22.27
N GLY A 41 8.68 -13.06 21.64
CA GLY A 41 9.71 -12.84 20.61
C GLY A 41 9.21 -12.13 19.35
N VAL A 42 7.89 -12.22 19.07
CA VAL A 42 7.22 -11.54 17.94
C VAL A 42 7.32 -10.02 18.03
N ILE A 43 7.34 -9.49 19.26
CA ILE A 43 7.38 -8.05 19.52
C ILE A 43 8.79 -7.62 19.93
N THR A 44 9.45 -8.38 20.81
CA THR A 44 10.74 -7.97 21.37
C THR A 44 11.92 -8.25 20.45
N ARG A 45 11.84 -9.25 19.56
CA ARG A 45 12.96 -9.67 18.70
C ARG A 45 12.70 -9.38 17.23
N THR A 46 11.52 -9.75 16.74
CA THR A 46 11.11 -9.58 15.34
C THR A 46 10.20 -8.36 15.12
N GLY A 47 9.90 -7.61 16.18
CA GLY A 47 9.08 -6.38 16.13
C GLY A 47 9.61 -5.30 15.20
N GLY A 48 10.93 -5.28 14.94
CA GLY A 48 11.53 -4.41 13.91
C GLY A 48 11.05 -4.71 12.49
N THR A 49 10.49 -5.89 12.22
CA THR A 49 9.81 -6.21 10.96
C THR A 49 8.46 -5.49 10.88
N ILE A 50 7.68 -5.52 11.97
CA ILE A 50 6.37 -4.86 12.06
C ILE A 50 6.52 -3.37 11.79
N ALA A 51 7.45 -2.72 12.52
CA ALA A 51 7.74 -1.31 12.36
C ALA A 51 8.23 -0.97 10.94
N PHE A 52 9.05 -1.85 10.36
CA PHE A 52 9.57 -1.66 9.00
C PHE A 52 8.47 -1.67 7.94
N PHE A 53 7.58 -2.66 7.97
CA PHE A 53 6.46 -2.71 7.02
C PHE A 53 5.45 -1.57 7.25
N ALA A 54 5.16 -1.22 8.52
CA ALA A 54 4.31 -0.07 8.83
C ALA A 54 4.91 1.24 8.28
N ALA A 55 6.22 1.46 8.46
CA ALA A 55 6.92 2.61 7.93
C ALA A 55 6.89 2.66 6.39
N MET A 56 7.08 1.51 5.72
CA MET A 56 6.95 1.43 4.26
C MET A 56 5.57 1.85 3.77
N GLY A 57 4.49 1.36 4.40
CA GLY A 57 3.11 1.71 4.02
C GLY A 57 2.78 3.19 4.28
N GLY A 58 3.30 3.75 5.38
CA GLY A 58 3.15 5.18 5.68
C GLY A 58 3.90 6.07 4.68
N ILE A 59 5.17 5.77 4.42
CA ILE A 59 6.00 6.54 3.48
C ILE A 59 5.49 6.45 2.05
N PHE A 60 4.95 5.29 1.64
CA PHE A 60 4.27 5.14 0.37
C PHE A 60 3.15 6.17 0.20
N THR A 61 2.19 6.16 1.12
CA THR A 61 0.98 7.00 1.05
C THR A 61 1.33 8.49 1.17
N LEU A 62 2.26 8.84 2.07
CA LEU A 62 2.73 10.22 2.20
C LEU A 62 3.48 10.69 0.96
N GLY A 63 4.29 9.84 0.35
CA GLY A 63 5.03 10.14 -0.88
C GLY A 63 4.09 10.36 -2.06
N GLU A 64 3.04 9.55 -2.18
CA GLU A 64 2.00 9.69 -3.20
C GLU A 64 1.21 11.00 -3.00
N CYS A 65 0.78 11.29 -1.77
CA CYS A 65 0.13 12.55 -1.43
C CYS A 65 1.00 13.78 -1.75
N ALA A 66 2.29 13.73 -1.45
CA ALA A 66 3.22 14.81 -1.78
C ALA A 66 3.39 14.96 -3.30
N ALA A 67 3.49 13.86 -4.04
CA ALA A 67 3.58 13.88 -5.49
C ALA A 67 2.31 14.48 -6.13
N LYS A 68 1.13 14.11 -5.60
CA LYS A 68 -0.16 14.63 -6.02
C LYS A 68 -0.30 16.14 -5.78
N ASP A 69 0.15 16.63 -4.63
CA ASP A 69 0.12 18.07 -4.31
C ASP A 69 1.06 18.88 -5.21
N ILE A 70 2.23 18.35 -5.54
CA ILE A 70 3.22 19.02 -6.41
C ILE A 70 2.78 19.02 -7.88
N ARG A 71 2.22 17.90 -8.38
CA ARG A 71 1.85 17.75 -9.80
C ARG A 71 0.44 18.23 -10.11
N GLY A 72 -0.46 18.21 -9.13
CA GLY A 72 -1.89 18.50 -9.33
C GLY A 72 -2.63 17.46 -10.18
N GLU A 73 -1.99 16.34 -10.52
CA GLU A 73 -2.53 15.24 -11.32
C GLU A 73 -2.58 13.97 -10.46
N ASP A 74 -3.53 13.07 -10.75
CA ASP A 74 -3.74 11.82 -10.03
C ASP A 74 -3.50 10.62 -10.96
N ASP A 75 -2.23 10.31 -11.20
CA ASP A 75 -1.81 9.30 -12.16
C ASP A 75 -0.91 8.23 -11.52
N ALA A 76 -0.75 7.10 -12.23
CA ALA A 76 0.13 5.98 -11.87
C ALA A 76 1.58 6.37 -11.51
N ILE A 77 2.04 7.54 -11.98
CA ILE A 77 3.37 8.06 -11.66
C ILE A 77 3.46 8.47 -10.18
N ASN A 78 2.37 8.92 -9.55
CA ASN A 78 2.36 9.28 -8.14
C ASN A 78 2.59 8.04 -7.26
N ALA A 79 1.90 6.92 -7.55
CA ALA A 79 2.15 5.65 -6.88
C ALA A 79 3.54 5.09 -7.19
N ALA A 80 4.10 5.36 -8.38
CA ALA A 80 5.49 5.01 -8.67
C ALA A 80 6.49 5.77 -7.76
N ILE A 81 6.24 7.07 -7.53
CA ILE A 81 7.07 7.93 -6.68
C ILE A 81 6.94 7.50 -5.21
N GLY A 82 5.71 7.31 -4.72
CA GLY A 82 5.46 6.79 -3.37
C GLY A 82 6.06 5.39 -3.19
N GLY A 83 5.90 4.52 -4.18
CA GLY A 83 6.46 3.17 -4.22
C GLY A 83 7.98 3.16 -4.19
N CYS A 84 8.61 4.04 -4.96
CA CYS A 84 10.05 4.19 -4.96
C CYS A 84 10.56 4.67 -3.59
N ALA A 85 9.91 5.68 -2.99
CA ALA A 85 10.25 6.19 -1.67
C ALA A 85 10.14 5.11 -0.58
N ALA A 86 9.06 4.32 -0.59
CA ALA A 86 8.89 3.19 0.29
C ALA A 86 9.94 2.09 0.04
N GLY A 87 10.25 1.80 -1.23
CA GLY A 87 11.24 0.80 -1.63
C GLY A 87 12.68 1.12 -1.20
N MET A 88 13.04 2.42 -1.13
CA MET A 88 14.35 2.83 -0.63
C MET A 88 14.57 2.47 0.84
N LEU A 89 13.52 2.39 1.66
CA LEU A 89 13.64 1.99 3.08
C LEU A 89 14.30 0.62 3.24
N ALA A 90 14.03 -0.31 2.32
CA ALA A 90 14.66 -1.63 2.34
C ALA A 90 16.19 -1.54 2.18
N GLY A 91 16.65 -0.62 1.33
CA GLY A 91 18.06 -0.33 1.15
C GLY A 91 18.68 0.43 2.33
N ILE A 92 17.92 1.34 2.96
CA ILE A 92 18.35 2.07 4.17
C ILE A 92 18.56 1.09 5.32
N LYS A 93 17.60 0.19 5.57
CA LYS A 93 17.70 -0.84 6.62
C LYS A 93 18.90 -1.76 6.45
N SER A 94 19.34 -1.95 5.20
CA SER A 94 20.44 -2.85 4.86
C SER A 94 21.74 -2.13 4.50
N HIS A 95 21.78 -0.80 4.67
CA HIS A 95 22.93 0.08 4.40
C HIS A 95 23.58 -0.17 3.02
N SER A 96 22.76 -0.31 1.96
CA SER A 96 23.27 -0.64 0.63
C SER A 96 22.57 0.16 -0.47
N PHE A 97 23.35 0.97 -1.18
CA PHE A 97 22.86 1.76 -2.32
C PHE A 97 22.27 0.88 -3.44
N ALA A 98 22.86 -0.29 -3.69
CA ALA A 98 22.33 -1.24 -4.68
C ALA A 98 20.93 -1.73 -4.29
N LYS A 99 20.70 -2.02 -3.00
CA LYS A 99 19.39 -2.42 -2.50
C LYS A 99 18.41 -1.25 -2.45
N MET A 100 18.86 -0.01 -2.29
CA MET A 100 18.02 1.18 -2.43
C MET A 100 17.50 1.32 -3.85
N GLY A 101 18.38 1.23 -4.85
CA GLY A 101 18.01 1.29 -6.26
C GLY A 101 17.10 0.13 -6.66
N ALA A 102 17.46 -1.10 -6.28
CA ALA A 102 16.64 -2.28 -6.54
C ALA A 102 15.27 -2.21 -5.86
N GLY A 103 15.21 -1.76 -4.59
CA GLY A 103 13.96 -1.60 -3.86
C GLY A 103 13.07 -0.53 -4.46
N CYS A 104 13.63 0.63 -4.83
CA CYS A 104 12.89 1.68 -5.53
C CYS A 104 12.33 1.18 -6.87
N ALA A 105 13.16 0.55 -7.70
CA ALA A 105 12.72 0.04 -8.99
C ALA A 105 11.66 -1.06 -8.83
N ALA A 106 11.86 -2.02 -7.94
CA ALA A 106 10.92 -3.12 -7.72
C ALA A 106 9.57 -2.61 -7.21
N VAL A 107 9.55 -1.85 -6.12
CA VAL A 107 8.30 -1.39 -5.51
C VAL A 107 7.64 -0.30 -6.37
N GLY A 108 8.43 0.65 -6.88
CA GLY A 108 7.94 1.73 -7.74
C GLY A 108 7.33 1.22 -9.05
N THR A 109 7.99 0.29 -9.75
CA THR A 109 7.41 -0.29 -10.99
C THR A 109 6.20 -1.17 -10.70
N THR A 110 6.19 -1.90 -9.58
CA THR A 110 5.03 -2.71 -9.19
C THR A 110 3.82 -1.83 -8.90
N MET A 111 4.00 -0.73 -8.15
CA MET A 111 2.93 0.21 -7.84
C MET A 111 2.47 0.99 -9.07
N TYR A 112 3.42 1.42 -9.92
CA TYR A 112 3.10 1.99 -11.23
C TYR A 112 2.26 1.03 -12.07
N ALA A 113 2.66 -0.24 -12.17
CA ALA A 113 1.91 -1.23 -12.93
C ALA A 113 0.53 -1.51 -12.30
N TYR A 114 0.43 -1.52 -10.97
CA TYR A 114 -0.83 -1.71 -10.26
C TYR A 114 -1.83 -0.58 -10.58
N GLU A 115 -1.40 0.68 -10.56
CA GLU A 115 -2.27 1.80 -10.92
C GLU A 115 -2.50 1.91 -12.43
N ALA A 116 -1.46 1.70 -13.25
CA ALA A 116 -1.58 1.73 -14.70
C ALA A 116 -2.52 0.64 -15.25
N THR A 117 -2.67 -0.48 -14.53
CA THR A 117 -3.63 -1.54 -14.84
C THR A 117 -5.02 -1.29 -14.24
N GLY A 118 -5.26 -0.13 -13.62
CA GLY A 118 -6.53 0.25 -13.02
C GLY A 118 -6.87 -0.57 -11.77
N GLN A 119 -5.85 -0.90 -10.97
CA GLN A 119 -5.92 -1.72 -9.75
C GLN A 119 -6.41 -3.17 -9.97
N LEU A 120 -6.21 -3.72 -11.17
CA LEU A 120 -6.77 -5.01 -11.64
C LEU A 120 -8.32 -5.00 -11.75
N LYS A 121 -8.86 -4.12 -12.62
CA LYS A 121 -10.23 -4.19 -13.19
C LYS A 121 -11.41 -4.32 -12.20
N GLY A 122 -11.41 -3.53 -11.13
CA GLY A 122 -12.62 -3.29 -10.33
C GLY A 122 -13.43 -2.10 -10.86
N SER A 123 -14.48 -2.33 -11.64
CA SER A 123 -15.33 -1.32 -12.30
C SER A 123 -16.14 -0.37 -11.36
N PHE A 124 -15.79 -0.32 -10.07
CA PHE A 124 -16.56 0.34 -9.01
C PHE A 124 -15.71 1.20 -8.07
N THR A 125 -14.39 1.31 -8.27
CA THR A 125 -13.52 2.10 -7.39
C THR A 125 -13.72 3.60 -7.60
N ASP A 126 -14.00 4.05 -8.82
CA ASP A 126 -14.15 5.47 -9.16
C ASP A 126 -15.61 5.98 -9.21
N LYS A 127 -16.60 5.07 -9.21
CA LYS A 127 -18.00 5.46 -9.40
C LYS A 127 -18.65 6.00 -8.12
N THR A 128 -19.24 7.19 -8.25
CA THR A 128 -20.04 7.84 -7.19
C THR A 128 -21.19 6.91 -6.76
N ARG A 129 -21.62 6.98 -5.49
CA ARG A 129 -22.69 6.10 -4.92
C ARG A 129 -23.98 6.06 -5.77
N GLU A 130 -24.21 7.10 -6.56
CA GLU A 130 -25.33 7.23 -7.49
C GLU A 130 -25.14 6.43 -8.80
N GLU A 131 -23.92 6.40 -9.35
CA GLU A 131 -23.61 5.62 -10.55
C GLU A 131 -23.60 4.10 -10.27
N LYS A 132 -23.26 3.69 -9.04
CA LYS A 132 -23.39 2.28 -8.59
C LYS A 132 -24.85 1.81 -8.59
N LYS A 133 -25.75 2.66 -8.08
CA LYS A 133 -27.20 2.36 -8.05
C LYS A 133 -27.81 2.34 -9.44
N GLN A 134 -27.33 3.18 -10.36
CA GLN A 134 -27.78 3.17 -11.75
C GLN A 134 -27.36 1.90 -12.47
N HIS A 135 -26.10 1.47 -12.31
CA HIS A 135 -25.66 0.18 -12.85
C HIS A 135 -26.47 -0.99 -12.30
N GLU A 136 -26.74 -1.05 -10.98
CA GLU A 136 -27.61 -2.09 -10.41
C GLU A 136 -28.97 -2.11 -11.11
N LYS A 137 -29.63 -0.96 -11.25
CA LYS A 137 -30.95 -0.86 -11.89
C LYS A 137 -30.92 -1.31 -13.35
N GLU A 138 -29.87 -0.95 -14.10
CA GLU A 138 -29.71 -1.38 -15.49
C GLU A 138 -29.44 -2.88 -15.62
N PHE A 139 -28.59 -3.45 -14.76
CA PHE A 139 -28.32 -4.88 -14.70
C PHE A 139 -29.58 -5.69 -14.35
N PHE A 140 -30.40 -5.22 -13.41
CA PHE A 140 -31.66 -5.87 -13.04
C PHE A 140 -32.74 -5.74 -14.13
N LYS A 141 -32.78 -4.62 -14.87
CA LYS A 141 -33.74 -4.41 -15.97
C LYS A 141 -33.42 -5.29 -17.18
N GLN A 142 -32.13 -5.48 -17.51
CA GLN A 142 -31.70 -6.38 -18.59
C GLN A 142 -32.07 -7.84 -18.33
N LYS A 143 -31.91 -8.31 -17.08
CA LYS A 143 -32.30 -9.67 -16.69
C LYS A 143 -33.79 -9.96 -16.84
N GLN A 144 -34.65 -8.95 -16.72
CA GLN A 144 -36.11 -9.08 -16.81
C GLN A 144 -36.64 -9.06 -18.25
N THR A 145 -35.83 -8.70 -19.25
CA THR A 145 -36.27 -8.59 -20.66
C THR A 145 -35.80 -9.79 -21.50
N THR A 146 -35.09 -10.74 -20.89
CA THR A 146 -34.52 -11.93 -21.57
C THR A 146 -35.30 -13.20 -21.25
N GLU A 147 -36.62 -13.10 -21.12
CA GLU A 147 -37.56 -14.23 -21.03
C GLU A 147 -38.53 -14.20 -22.20
#